data_AF-A0A356E8M8-F1
#
_entry.id   AF-A0A356E8M8-F1
#
_cell.length_a   1.000
_cell.length_b   1.000
_cell.length_c   1.000
_cell.angle_alpha   90.00
_cell.angle_beta   90.00
_cell.angle_gamma   90.00
#
_symmetry.space_group_name_H-M   'P 1'
#
loop_
_entity.id
_entity.type
_entity.pdbx_description
1 polymer ?
#
loop_
_entity_poly.entity_id
_entity_poly.type
_entity_poly.pdbx_seq_one_letter_code
_entity_poly.pdbx_strand_id
1 'polypeptide(L)' 'MSDKKILTTPIKAEDLADINIGDIIYLNGYIVTCRDVAHRRLINEKRPLPVDIKDGAILHAGPIIRALSDDKYEMI' A
#
# COMPACT_ATOMS: atom_id res chain seq x y z
N MET A 1 28.05 -3.03 -4.42
CA MET A 1 26.84 -2.21 -4.31
C MET A 1 25.69 -3.19 -4.47
N SER A 2 24.88 -3.39 -3.43
CA SER A 2 23.74 -4.33 -3.54
C SER A 2 22.78 -3.79 -4.61
N ASP A 3 22.43 -4.63 -5.58
CA ASP A 3 21.50 -4.26 -6.64
C ASP A 3 20.16 -3.81 -6.04
N LYS A 4 19.61 -2.71 -6.57
CA LYS A 4 18.39 -2.08 -6.07
C LYS A 4 17.18 -2.99 -6.34
N LYS A 5 16.61 -3.61 -5.31
CA LYS A 5 15.37 -4.41 -5.43
C LYS A 5 14.14 -3.49 -5.41
N ILE A 6 13.38 -3.47 -6.50
CA ILE A 6 12.15 -2.69 -6.66
C ILE A 6 10.98 -3.65 -6.83
N LEU A 7 9.98 -3.58 -5.95
CA LEU A 7 8.71 -4.27 -6.08
C LEU A 7 7.68 -3.32 -6.69
N THR A 8 6.93 -3.78 -7.69
CA THR A 8 5.84 -3.01 -8.29
C THR A 8 4.51 -3.69 -8.02
N THR A 9 3.51 -2.98 -7.49
CA THR A 9 2.18 -3.56 -7.26
C THR A 9 1.42 -3.78 -8.57
N PRO A 10 0.62 -4.86 -8.70
CA PRO A 10 0.41 -5.93 -7.71
C PRO A 10 1.63 -6.87 -7.57
N ILE A 11 1.96 -7.23 -6.32
CA ILE A 11 3.13 -8.02 -5.92
C ILE A 11 2.71 -9.47 -5.75
N LYS A 12 3.40 -10.38 -6.44
CA LYS A 12 3.14 -11.82 -6.33
C LYS A 12 3.95 -12.45 -5.21
N ALA A 13 3.54 -13.64 -4.80
CA ALA A 13 4.25 -14.40 -3.77
C ALA A 13 5.71 -14.71 -4.17
N GLU A 14 5.97 -14.93 -5.46
CA GLU A 14 7.33 -15.22 -5.96
C GLU A 14 8.26 -14.00 -5.83
N ASP A 15 7.74 -12.77 -5.97
CA ASP A 15 8.53 -11.54 -5.83
C ASP A 15 9.06 -11.34 -4.39
N LEU A 16 8.36 -11.94 -3.42
CA LEU A 16 8.64 -11.86 -1.99
C LEU A 16 9.54 -12.99 -1.49
N ALA A 17 9.67 -14.09 -2.24
CA ALA A 17 10.30 -15.33 -1.77
C ALA A 17 11.75 -15.14 -1.32
N ASP A 18 12.50 -14.27 -2.00
CA ASP A 18 13.92 -14.01 -1.75
C ASP A 18 14.17 -12.72 -0.96
N ILE A 19 13.21 -12.26 -0.14
CA ILE A 19 13.40 -11.09 0.74
C ILE A 19 13.93 -11.56 2.09
N ASN A 20 15.04 -10.98 2.51
CA ASN A 20 15.71 -11.26 3.78
C ASN A 20 15.68 -10.06 4.71
N ILE A 21 15.81 -10.32 6.01
CA ILE A 21 15.93 -9.26 7.03
C ILE A 21 17.21 -8.46 6.74
N GLY A 22 17.06 -7.13 6.65
CA GLY A 22 18.16 -6.22 6.32
C GLY A 22 18.20 -5.79 4.85
N ASP A 23 17.37 -6.38 3.98
CA ASP A 23 17.27 -5.95 2.59
C ASP A 23 16.65 -4.55 2.48
N ILE A 24 17.18 -3.76 1.54
CA ILE A 24 16.61 -2.47 1.17
C ILE A 24 15.70 -2.69 -0.04
N ILE A 25 14.40 -2.54 0.18
CA ILE A 25 13.37 -2.71 -0.85
C ILE A 25 12.75 -1.36 -1.19
N TYR A 26 12.58 -1.10 -2.48
CA TYR A 26 11.82 0.04 -2.98
C TYR A 26 10.45 -0.44 -3.48
N LEU A 27 9.41 0.33 -3.21
CA LEU A 27 8.06 0.05 -3.68
C LEU A 27 7.66 1.05 -4.76
N ASN A 28 7.03 0.55 -5.81
CA ASN A 28 6.50 1.30 -6.93
C ASN A 28 5.06 0.85 -7.24
N GLY A 29 4.27 1.71 -7.89
CA GLY A 29 2.89 1.41 -8.25
C GLY A 29 1.86 1.96 -7.26
N TYR A 30 0.70 1.33 -7.20
CA TYR A 30 -0.42 1.75 -6.36
C TYR A 30 -0.27 1.21 -4.93
N ILE A 31 -0.30 2.12 -3.95
CA ILE A 31 -0.15 1.81 -2.53
C ILE A 31 -1.35 2.41 -1.80
N VAL A 32 -1.98 1.63 -0.93
CA VAL A 32 -3.18 2.05 -0.21
C VAL A 32 -2.84 2.29 1.26
N THR A 33 -3.22 3.46 1.79
CA THR A 33 -3.12 3.68 3.23
C THR A 33 -4.29 3.02 3.94
N CYS A 34 -4.01 2.14 4.90
CA CYS A 34 -5.05 1.44 5.65
C CYS A 34 -4.59 1.22 7.09
N ARG A 35 -5.43 1.64 8.04
CA ARG A 35 -5.18 1.58 9.48
C ARG A 35 -6.39 0.99 10.21
N ASP A 36 -6.43 1.17 11.52
CA ASP A 36 -7.41 0.68 12.48
C ASP A 36 -8.87 0.65 11.96
N VAL A 37 -9.41 1.80 11.54
CA VAL A 37 -10.82 1.91 11.13
C VAL A 37 -11.12 1.17 9.83
N ALA A 38 -10.20 1.22 8.87
CA ALA A 38 -10.38 0.55 7.59
C ALA A 38 -10.30 -0.98 7.72
N HIS A 39 -9.41 -1.50 8.59
CA HIS A 39 -9.39 -2.93 8.95
C HIS A 39 -10.69 -3.35 9.63
N ARG A 40 -11.19 -2.56 10.59
CA ARG A 40 -12.46 -2.85 11.28
C ARG A 40 -13.65 -2.90 10.32
N ARG A 41 -13.73 -1.96 9.37
CA ARG A 41 -14.77 -1.93 8.31
C ARG A 41 -14.82 -3.24 7.53
N LEU A 42 -13.66 -3.74 7.08
CA LEU A 42 -13.62 -4.95 6.28
C LEU A 42 -13.86 -6.22 7.12
N ILE A 43 -13.14 -6.36 8.24
CA ILE A 43 -13.11 -7.61 9.00
C ILE A 43 -14.33 -7.77 9.91
N ASN A 44 -14.69 -6.72 10.67
CA ASN A 44 -15.75 -6.80 11.68
C ASN A 44 -17.11 -6.45 11.08
N GLU A 45 -17.18 -5.36 10.31
CA GLU A 45 -18.44 -4.91 9.71
C GLU A 45 -18.79 -5.67 8.43
N LYS A 46 -17.87 -6.50 7.89
CA LYS A 46 -18.02 -7.23 6.62
C LYS A 46 -18.37 -6.33 5.43
N ARG A 47 -17.97 -5.05 5.50
CA ARG A 47 -18.25 -4.08 4.46
C ARG A 47 -17.10 -4.05 3.46
N PRO A 48 -17.37 -4.11 2.15
CA PRO A 48 -16.32 -4.06 1.16
C PRO A 48 -15.54 -2.74 1.23
N LEU A 49 -14.25 -2.84 0.94
CA LEU A 49 -13.42 -1.67 0.68
C LEU A 49 -13.82 -1.07 -0.68
N PRO A 50 -13.69 0.25 -0.86
CA PRO A 50 -14.00 0.90 -2.12
C PRO A 50 -12.94 0.64 -3.22
N VAL A 51 -11.87 -0.10 -2.88
CA VAL A 51 -10.77 -0.45 -3.78
C VAL A 51 -10.40 -1.92 -3.55
N ASP A 52 -9.99 -2.62 -4.62
CA ASP A 52 -9.39 -3.94 -4.50
C ASP A 52 -7.95 -3.81 -4.04
N ILE A 53 -7.60 -4.53 -2.98
CA ILE A 53 -6.27 -4.52 -2.36
C ILE A 53 -5.56 -5.86 -2.51
N LYS A 54 -6.15 -6.82 -3.23
CA LYS A 54 -5.54 -8.13 -3.47
C LYS A 54 -4.20 -7.94 -4.17
N ASP A 55 -3.18 -8.63 -3.66
CA ASP A 55 -1.79 -8.55 -4.12
C ASP A 55 -1.22 -7.11 -4.10
N GLY A 56 -1.88 -6.17 -3.41
CA GLY A 56 -1.44 -4.79 -3.26
C GLY A 56 -0.49 -4.59 -2.08
N ALA A 57 -0.06 -3.34 -1.90
CA ALA A 57 0.71 -2.92 -0.73
C ALA A 57 -0.14 -2.01 0.17
N ILE A 58 -0.21 -2.37 1.46
CA ILE A 58 -0.83 -1.52 2.48
C ILE A 58 0.26 -0.74 3.19
N LEU A 59 0.16 0.59 3.17
CA LEU A 59 0.96 1.47 4.01
C LEU A 59 0.17 1.82 5.27
N HIS A 60 0.64 1.35 6.43
CA HIS A 60 -0.02 1.66 7.70
C HIS A 60 0.27 3.09 8.17
N ALA A 61 -0.37 4.07 7.52
CA ALA A 61 -0.17 5.50 7.74
C ALA A 61 -1.49 6.27 7.73
N GLY A 62 -1.49 7.46 8.37
CA GLY A 62 -2.57 8.44 8.28
C GLY A 62 -2.03 9.70 7.60
N PRO A 63 -2.06 9.77 6.26
CA PRO A 63 -1.49 10.90 5.54
C PRO A 63 -2.32 12.16 5.78
N ILE A 64 -1.66 13.33 5.77
CA ILE A 64 -2.35 14.61 5.70
C ILE A 64 -2.58 14.91 4.22
N ILE A 65 -3.84 15.09 3.84
CA ILE A 65 -4.24 15.30 2.45
C ILE A 65 -4.83 16.69 2.28
N ARG A 66 -4.38 17.42 1.26
CA ARG A 66 -4.95 18.68 0.80
C ARG A 66 -5.81 18.43 -0.44
N ALA A 67 -7.03 18.94 -0.42
CA ALA A 67 -7.87 18.98 -1.62
C ALA A 67 -7.41 20.12 -2.54
N LEU A 68 -7.34 19.84 -3.83
CA LEU A 68 -7.13 20.80 -4.91
C LEU A 68 -8.44 20.98 -5.70
N SER A 69 -8.41 21.63 -6.86
CA SER A 69 -9.55 21.67 -7.79
C SER A 69 -9.73 20.34 -8.54
N ASP A 70 -10.93 20.11 -9.08
CA ASP A 70 -11.23 19.02 -10.02
C ASP A 70 -10.98 17.60 -9.45
N ASP A 71 -11.41 17.36 -8.20
CA ASP A 71 -11.27 16.07 -7.50
C ASP A 71 -9.83 15.55 -7.39
N LYS A 72 -8.86 16.47 -7.36
CA LYS A 72 -7.44 16.16 -7.14
C LYS A 72 -7.05 16.38 -5.69
N TYR A 73 -6.09 15.58 -5.23
CA TYR A 73 -5.59 15.59 -3.86
C TYR A 73 -4.07 15.52 -3.85
N GLU A 74 -3.45 16.19 -2.88
CA GLU A 74 -2.01 16.20 -2.66
C GLU A 74 -1.70 15.76 -1.22
N MET A 75 -0.70 14.91 -1.05
CA MET A 75 -0.18 14.54 0.27
C MET A 75 0.82 15.59 0.74
N ILE A 76 0.65 16.07 1.98
CA ILE A 76 1.57 17.01 2.65
C ILE A 76 2.49 16.24 3.60
#